data_AF-A0A939YRH7-F1
#
_entry.id   AF-A0A939YRH7-F1
#
_cell.length_a   1.000
_cell.length_b   1.000
_cell.length_c   1.000
_cell.angle_alpha   90.00
_cell.angle_beta   90.00
_cell.angle_gamma   90.00
#
_symmetry.space_group_name_H-M   'P 1'
#
loop_
_entity.id
_entity.type
_entity.pdbx_description
1 polymer ?
#
loop_
_entity_poly.entity_id
_entity_poly.type
_entity_poly.pdbx_seq_one_letter_code
_entity_poly.pdbx_strand_id
1 'polypeptide(L)'
;AYALITTHFDGIARYAKVHYQVMGLRNADTEELMNALSREKAEAAGGGKAVSPQELLSRYMDYGLYRVGTDANPPRDALKICRALRIPDGFMNCVQE
;
A
#
# COMPACT_ATOMS: atom_id res chain seq x y z
N ALA A 1 -17.65 3.75 8.69
CA ALA A 1 -16.56 3.89 9.67
C ALA A 1 -15.28 3.38 9.02
N TYR A 2 -14.18 4.11 9.14
CA TYR A 2 -12.87 3.70 8.60
C TYR A 2 -11.96 3.39 9.78
N ALA A 3 -11.19 2.30 9.70
CA ALA A 3 -10.16 1.98 10.68
C ALA A 3 -8.81 2.04 9.96
N LEU A 4 -7.95 2.97 10.39
CA LEU A 4 -6.56 3.06 9.94
C LEU A 4 -5.68 2.55 11.07
N ILE A 5 -5.01 1.41 10.85
CA ILE A 5 -4.03 0.87 11.78
C ILE A 5 -2.66 1.26 11.24
N THR A 6 -2.02 2.25 11.87
CA THR A 6 -0.61 2.56 11.63
C THR A 6 0.20 1.93 12.75
N THR A 7 1.21 1.13 12.42
CA THR A 7 2.20 0.71 13.41
C THR A 7 3.25 1.82 13.51
N HIS A 8 2.97 2.86 14.29
CA HIS A 8 4.02 3.80 14.66
C HIS A 8 4.82 3.20 15.82
N PHE A 9 6.11 2.99 15.60
CA PHE A 9 7.06 2.74 16.68
C PHE A 9 7.05 3.98 17.60
N ASP A 10 6.72 3.80 18.88
CA ASP A 10 6.61 4.83 19.92
C ASP A 10 7.95 5.55 20.18
N GLY A 11 8.40 6.33 19.20
CA GLY A 11 9.70 7.01 19.20
C GLY A 11 10.94 6.11 19.17
N ILE A 12 10.83 4.80 19.46
CA ILE A 12 11.97 3.87 19.63
C ILE A 12 12.87 3.79 18.39
N ALA A 13 12.30 3.98 17.19
CA ALA A 13 13.07 4.00 15.94
C ALA A 13 14.25 5.00 15.99
N ARG A 14 14.14 6.12 16.73
CA ARG A 14 15.21 7.11 16.87
C ARG A 14 16.49 6.57 17.55
N TYR A 15 16.38 5.47 18.30
CA TYR A 15 17.51 4.84 18.97
C TYR A 15 18.15 3.73 18.12
N ALA A 16 17.50 3.31 17.03
CA ALA A 16 18.06 2.33 16.12
C ALA A 16 19.14 2.95 15.22
N LYS A 17 20.33 2.34 15.18
CA LYS A 17 21.46 2.77 14.33
C LYS A 17 21.21 2.51 12.84
N VAL A 18 20.30 1.60 12.52
CA VAL A 18 19.97 1.18 11.15
C VAL A 18 18.47 0.98 11.05
N HIS A 19 17.89 1.52 9.98
CA HIS A 19 16.48 1.39 9.67
C HIS A 19 16.32 0.61 8.37
N TYR A 20 15.29 -0.22 8.34
CA TYR A 20 14.92 -1.00 7.16
C TYR A 20 13.45 -0.75 6.83
N GLN A 21 13.15 -0.68 5.55
CA GLN A 21 11.80 -0.54 5.05
C GLN A 21 11.51 -1.67 4.06
N VAL A 22 10.27 -2.15 4.05
CA VAL A 22 9.77 -3.08 3.03
C VAL A 22 9.76 -2.39 1.66
N MET A 23 10.27 -3.07 0.64
CA MET A 23 10.31 -2.59 -0.75
C MET A 23 8.90 -2.27 -1.29
N GLY A 24 7.90 -3.07 -0.91
CA GLY A 24 6.51 -2.85 -1.22
C GLY A 24 6.25 -2.93 -2.72
N LEU A 25 5.54 -1.96 -3.27
CA LEU A 25 5.24 -1.89 -4.71
C LEU A 25 6.29 -1.08 -5.49
N ARG A 26 7.45 -0.74 -4.88
CA ARG A 26 8.44 0.14 -5.51
C ARG A 26 8.97 -0.41 -6.84
N ASN A 27 9.03 -1.73 -6.99
CA ASN A 27 9.48 -2.42 -8.20
C ASN A 27 8.32 -2.99 -9.04
N ALA A 28 7.07 -2.81 -8.61
CA ALA A 28 5.93 -3.37 -9.32
C ALA A 28 5.64 -2.58 -10.59
N ASP A 29 5.32 -3.28 -11.68
CA ASP A 29 4.74 -2.66 -12.86
C ASP A 29 3.35 -2.11 -12.48
N THR A 30 3.28 -0.79 -12.37
CA THR A 30 2.08 -0.09 -11.89
C THR A 30 0.95 -0.19 -12.93
N GLU A 31 1.27 -0.23 -14.21
CA GLU A 31 0.27 -0.32 -15.28
C GLU A 31 -0.33 -1.74 -15.31
N GLU A 32 0.52 -2.76 -15.20
CA GLU A 32 0.07 -4.15 -15.09
C GLU A 32 -0.83 -4.36 -13.86
N LEU A 33 -0.42 -3.83 -12.70
CA LEU A 33 -1.20 -3.93 -11.47
C LEU A 33 -2.58 -3.27 -11.59
N MET A 34 -2.65 -2.08 -12.19
CA MET A 34 -3.92 -1.36 -12.40
C MET A 34 -4.83 -2.11 -13.39
N ASN A 35 -4.26 -2.70 -14.43
CA ASN A 35 -4.99 -3.52 -15.39
C ASN A 35 -5.53 -4.80 -14.72
N ALA A 36 -4.72 -5.47 -13.89
CA ALA A 36 -5.14 -6.64 -13.13
C ALA A 36 -6.30 -6.32 -12.16
N LEU A 37 -6.19 -5.22 -11.40
CA LEU A 37 -7.26 -4.76 -10.50
C LEU A 37 -8.55 -4.45 -11.26
N SER A 38 -8.46 -3.85 -12.44
CA SER A 38 -9.62 -3.53 -13.28
C SER A 38 -10.29 -4.79 -13.83
N ARG A 39 -9.51 -5.80 -14.22
CA ARG A 39 -10.01 -7.10 -14.69
C ARG A 39 -10.73 -7.87 -13.60
N GLU A 40 -10.12 -8.02 -12.42
CA GLU A 40 -10.75 -8.70 -11.27
C GLU A 40 -12.07 -8.04 -10.89
N LYS A 41 -12.13 -6.70 -10.93
CA LYS A 41 -13.37 -5.97 -10.65
C LYS A 41 -14.47 -6.25 -11.69
N ALA A 42 -14.11 -6.33 -12.98
CA ALA A 42 -15.06 -6.66 -14.03
C ALA A 42 -15.56 -8.11 -13.89
N GLU A 43 -14.67 -9.04 -13.54
CA GLU A 43 -15.01 -10.45 -13.28
C GLU A 43 -15.93 -10.61 -12.06
N ALA A 44 -15.68 -9.85 -10.99
CA ALA A 44 -16.57 -9.79 -9.82
C ALA A 44 -17.98 -9.31 -10.19
N ALA A 45 -18.08 -8.29 -11.05
CA ALA A 45 -19.36 -7.76 -11.52
C ALA A 45 -20.11 -8.74 -12.43
N GLY A 46 -19.39 -9.62 -13.14
CA GLY A 46 -19.96 -10.68 -13.98
C GLY A 46 -20.39 -11.95 -13.22
N GLY A 47 -20.29 -11.96 -11.88
CA GLY A 47 -20.63 -13.13 -11.06
C GLY A 47 -19.56 -14.24 -11.04
N GLY A 48 -18.35 -13.94 -11.53
CA GLY A 48 -17.21 -14.85 -11.47
C GLY A 48 -16.59 -14.92 -10.07
N LYS A 49 -15.72 -15.91 -9.86
CA LYS A 49 -14.94 -16.04 -8.62
C LYS A 49 -13.78 -15.05 -8.64
N ALA A 50 -14.05 -13.79 -8.28
CA ALA A 50 -13.04 -12.76 -8.22
C ALA A 50 -12.17 -12.86 -6.96
N VAL A 51 -10.88 -12.58 -7.13
CA VAL A 51 -9.92 -12.43 -6.04
C VAL A 51 -10.14 -11.05 -5.39
N SER A 52 -10.01 -10.96 -4.07
CA SER A 52 -10.13 -9.66 -3.41
C SER A 52 -8.99 -8.71 -3.87
N PRO A 53 -9.23 -7.39 -3.97
CA PRO A 53 -8.17 -6.44 -4.32
C PRO A 53 -6.93 -6.54 -3.44
N GLN A 54 -7.10 -6.90 -2.16
CA GLN A 54 -6.03 -7.08 -1.19
C GLN A 54 -5.19 -8.33 -1.50
N GLU A 55 -5.83 -9.44 -1.84
CA GLU A 55 -5.15 -10.68 -2.25
C GLU A 55 -4.46 -10.54 -3.61
N LEU A 56 -4.98 -9.69 -4.50
CA LEU A 56 -4.27 -9.37 -5.74
C LEU A 56 -3.02 -8.52 -5.44
N LEU A 57 -3.17 -7.47 -4.63
CA LEU A 57 -2.06 -6.57 -4.30
C LEU A 57 -0.90 -7.30 -3.62
N SER A 58 -1.19 -8.28 -2.75
CA SER A 58 -0.16 -9.06 -2.06
C SER A 58 0.73 -9.87 -3.00
N ARG A 59 0.25 -10.22 -4.20
CA ARG A 59 1.05 -10.93 -5.23
C ARG A 59 2.09 -10.03 -5.88
N TYR A 60 1.87 -8.72 -5.88
CA TYR A 60 2.76 -7.72 -6.45
C TYR A 60 3.68 -7.06 -5.40
N MET A 61 3.47 -7.35 -4.11
CA MET A 61 4.28 -6.81 -3.03
C MET A 61 5.65 -7.49 -2.97
N ASP A 62 6.71 -6.68 -3.05
CA ASP A 62 8.07 -7.09 -2.70
C ASP A 62 8.27 -6.94 -1.19
N TYR A 63 8.34 -8.08 -0.48
CA TYR A 63 8.57 -8.12 0.96
C TYR A 63 10.06 -8.04 1.35
N GLY A 64 10.95 -7.87 0.38
CA GLY A 64 12.36 -7.58 0.62
C GLY A 64 12.53 -6.30 1.44
N LEU A 65 13.65 -6.22 2.16
CA LEU A 65 14.00 -5.07 2.98
C LEU A 65 15.13 -4.29 2.34
N TYR A 66 15.03 -2.96 2.37
CA TYR A 66 16.12 -2.08 1.99
C TYR A 66 16.44 -1.11 3.12
N ARG A 67 17.71 -0.74 3.23
CA ARG A 67 18.20 0.19 4.25
C ARG A 67 17.70 1.60 3.94
N VAL A 68 17.20 2.29 4.97
CA VAL A 68 16.78 3.69 4.89
C VAL A 68 17.52 4.53 5.93
N GLY A 69 17.60 5.84 5.67
CA GLY A 69 18.14 6.81 6.63
C GLY A 69 17.30 6.87 7.90
N THR A 70 17.94 7.22 9.01
CA THR A 70 17.27 7.40 10.32
C THR A 70 16.32 8.60 10.34
N ASP A 71 16.46 9.50 9.36
CA ASP A 71 15.67 10.70 9.09
C ASP A 71 14.65 10.49 7.95
N ALA A 72 14.53 9.27 7.42
CA ALA A 72 13.60 8.99 6.35
C ALA A 72 12.15 9.19 6.82
N ASN A 73 11.43 10.08 6.15
CA ASN A 73 10.00 10.27 6.39
C ASN A 73 9.24 8.97 6.09
N PRO A 74 8.12 8.70 6.81
CA PRO A 74 7.26 7.57 6.51
C PRO A 74 6.88 7.56 5.02
N PRO A 75 6.98 6.41 4.34
CA PRO A 75 6.63 6.31 2.93
C PRO A 75 5.16 6.65 2.72
N ARG A 76 4.90 7.66 1.88
CA ARG A 76 3.54 8.03 1.45
C ARG A 76 2.94 7.07 0.41
N ASP A 77 3.61 5.94 0.12
CA ASP A 77 3.16 4.95 -0.85
C ASP A 77 1.85 4.26 -0.45
N ALA A 78 1.54 4.18 0.85
CA ALA A 78 0.24 3.74 1.34
C ALA A 78 -0.91 4.56 0.74
N LEU A 79 -0.72 5.87 0.52
CA LEU A 79 -1.74 6.72 -0.10
C LEU A 79 -1.97 6.36 -1.58
N LYS A 80 -0.93 5.92 -2.29
CA LYS A 80 -1.06 5.45 -3.68
C LYS A 80 -1.88 4.16 -3.74
N ILE A 81 -1.65 3.25 -2.80
CA ILE A 81 -2.45 2.02 -2.66
C ILE A 81 -3.91 2.37 -2.34
N CYS A 82 -4.18 3.28 -1.40
CA CYS A 82 -5.54 3.73 -1.11
C CYS A 82 -6.25 4.30 -2.36
N ARG A 83 -5.53 5.04 -3.22
CA ARG A 83 -6.08 5.50 -4.51
C ARG A 83 -6.34 4.35 -5.48
N ALA A 84 -5.44 3.37 -5.58
CA ALA A 84 -5.63 2.18 -6.42
C ALA A 84 -6.84 1.35 -5.97
N LEU A 85 -7.06 1.25 -4.66
CA LEU A 85 -8.24 0.63 -4.05
C LEU A 85 -9.50 1.51 -4.12
N ARG A 86 -9.41 2.71 -4.72
CA ARG A 86 -10.50 3.70 -4.85
C ARG A 86 -11.17 4.04 -3.51
N ILE A 87 -10.35 4.19 -2.46
CA ILE A 87 -10.82 4.70 -1.18
C ILE A 87 -11.42 6.12 -1.37
N PRO A 88 -12.57 6.44 -0.76
CA PRO A 88 -13.29 7.70 -1.03
C PRO A 88 -12.45 8.96 -0.80
N ASP A 89 -12.62 9.95 -1.68
CA ASP A 89 -11.85 11.21 -1.67
C ASP A 89 -12.00 11.98 -0.35
N GLY A 90 -13.18 11.94 0.27
CA GLY A 90 -13.40 12.56 1.57
C GLY A 90 -12.46 12.01 2.66
N PHE A 91 -12.18 10.70 2.65
CA PHE A 91 -11.18 10.11 3.55
C PHE A 91 -9.76 10.44 3.09
N MET A 92 -9.49 10.36 1.79
CA MET A 92 -8.17 10.64 1.22
C MET A 92 -7.70 12.07 1.49
N ASN A 93 -8.60 13.04 1.57
CA ASN A 93 -8.28 14.43 1.87
C ASN A 93 -7.87 14.62 3.34
N CYS A 94 -8.45 13.87 4.28
CA CYS A 94 -8.11 13.94 5.70
C CYS A 94 -6.71 13.42 6.05
N VAL A 95 -6.13 12.55 5.19
CA VAL A 95 -4.85 11.87 5.46
C VAL A 95 -3.68 12.40 4.62
N GLN A 96 -3.90 13.43 3.81
CA GLN A 96 -2.90 14.00 2.90
C GLN A 96 -2.10 15.17 3.47
N GLU A 97 -2.56 15.77 4.58
CA GLU A 97 -1.81 16.74 5.39
C GLU A 97 -0.61 16.05 6.06
#